data_AF-A0A1H9DGV2-F1
#
_entry.id   AF-A0A1H9DGV2-F1
#
_cell.length_a   1.000
_cell.length_b   1.000
_cell.length_c   1.000
_cell.angle_alpha   90.00
_cell.angle_beta   90.00
_cell.angle_gamma   90.00
#
_symmetry.space_group_name_H-M   'P 1'
#
loop_
_entity.id
_entity.type
_entity.pdbx_description
1 polymer ?
#
loop_
_entity_poly.entity_id
_entity_poly.type
_entity_poly.pdbx_seq_one_letter_code
_entity_poly.pdbx_strand_id
1 'polypeptide(L)'
;MGSVIEALWGFHLNSILKKEKDIPYELGWIYGHEYNDFACILRGEDWNPETKDGELFRVEVKSMVASADESKAHFDRLQHEFAENELLAVFLWDWKVIADQPKNVYPAILDYFVGYALPIAKLRDALHLERGGSFIQKGNCPDGCTIQNCTHVGEPLNASGVRERRSGPDSSKGAGVSYAANFGGMLRMLGSRGKNGKDILKNEYASDPTKARFIDFMARNFPRVARAIK
;
A
#
# COMPACT_ATOMS: atom_id res chain seq x y z
N MET A 1 -10.74 -9.80 -8.90
CA MET A 1 -11.76 -9.37 -7.91
C MET A 1 -11.27 -8.23 -7.03
N GLY A 2 -10.06 -8.29 -6.44
CA GLY A 2 -9.54 -7.18 -5.63
C GLY A 2 -9.60 -5.81 -6.31
N SER A 3 -9.07 -5.71 -7.54
CA SER A 3 -9.16 -4.50 -8.36
C SER A 3 -10.59 -4.01 -8.63
N VAL A 4 -11.56 -4.93 -8.69
CA VAL A 4 -12.97 -4.59 -8.86
C VAL A 4 -13.54 -3.97 -7.58
N ILE A 5 -13.17 -4.48 -6.41
CA ILE A 5 -13.57 -3.89 -5.12
C ILE A 5 -12.99 -2.48 -4.98
N GLU A 6 -11.73 -2.31 -5.35
CA GLU A 6 -11.03 -1.01 -5.29
C GLU A 6 -11.70 0.02 -6.20
N ALA A 7 -12.03 -0.37 -7.43
CA ALA A 7 -12.80 0.46 -8.37
C ALA A 7 -14.23 0.77 -7.89
N LEU A 8 -14.96 -0.25 -7.42
CA LEU A 8 -16.34 -0.10 -6.94
C LEU A 8 -16.43 0.79 -5.71
N TRP A 9 -15.41 0.78 -4.85
CA TRP A 9 -15.34 1.70 -3.71
C TRP A 9 -15.42 3.16 -4.17
N GLY A 10 -14.61 3.57 -5.15
CA GLY A 10 -14.62 4.94 -5.67
C GLY A 10 -15.99 5.32 -6.27
N PHE A 11 -16.57 4.41 -7.06
CA PHE A 11 -17.91 4.59 -7.63
C PHE A 11 -19.00 4.76 -6.57
N HIS A 12 -19.03 3.88 -5.56
CA HIS A 12 -20.04 3.93 -4.50
C HIS A 12 -19.83 5.13 -3.58
N LEU A 13 -18.58 5.49 -3.25
CA LEU A 13 -18.29 6.66 -2.45
C LEU A 13 -18.77 7.93 -3.16
N ASN A 14 -18.46 8.12 -4.44
CA ASN A 14 -19.00 9.24 -5.22
C ASN A 14 -20.53 9.24 -5.24
N SER A 15 -21.17 8.08 -5.33
CA SER A 15 -22.63 7.97 -5.25
C SER A 15 -23.19 8.43 -3.90
N ILE A 16 -22.46 8.22 -2.80
CA ILE A 16 -22.81 8.71 -1.46
C ILE A 16 -22.58 10.21 -1.38
N LEU A 17 -21.38 10.69 -1.73
CA LEU A 17 -21.01 12.12 -1.71
C LEU A 17 -21.95 12.98 -2.58
N LYS A 18 -22.46 12.43 -3.70
CA LYS A 18 -23.42 13.12 -4.57
C LYS A 18 -24.81 13.24 -3.96
N LYS A 19 -25.24 12.27 -3.15
CA LYS A 19 -26.54 12.31 -2.47
C LYS A 19 -26.56 13.36 -1.35
N GLU A 20 -25.41 13.60 -0.73
CA GLU A 20 -25.24 14.63 0.28
C GLU A 20 -24.97 15.99 -0.38
N LYS A 21 -26.00 16.83 -0.42
CA LYS A 21 -25.95 18.12 -1.14
C LYS A 21 -24.92 19.11 -0.56
N ASP A 22 -24.57 18.96 0.71
CA ASP A 22 -23.68 19.89 1.42
C ASP A 22 -22.20 19.47 1.37
N ILE A 23 -21.87 18.41 0.64
CA ILE A 23 -20.49 17.96 0.44
C ILE A 23 -19.96 18.52 -0.89
N PRO A 24 -19.02 19.49 -0.86
CA PRO A 24 -18.45 20.11 -2.06
C PRO A 24 -17.31 19.27 -2.67
N TYR A 25 -17.18 17.99 -2.30
CA TYR A 25 -16.09 17.13 -2.71
C TYR A 25 -16.56 15.97 -3.58
N GLU A 26 -15.66 15.46 -4.40
CA GLU A 26 -15.80 14.20 -5.12
C GLU A 26 -14.44 13.52 -5.31
N LEU A 27 -14.46 12.26 -5.73
CA LEU A 27 -13.29 11.51 -6.13
C LEU A 27 -13.14 11.51 -7.64
N GLY A 28 -12.08 12.13 -8.13
CA GLY A 28 -11.62 12.02 -9.50
C GLY A 28 -10.89 10.68 -9.73
N TRP A 29 -11.25 9.97 -10.79
CA TRP A 29 -10.50 8.80 -11.24
C TRP A 29 -9.36 9.28 -12.14
N ILE A 30 -8.13 8.93 -11.79
CA ILE A 30 -6.96 9.30 -12.57
C ILE A 30 -6.86 8.37 -13.79
N TYR A 31 -7.29 8.85 -14.96
CA TYR A 31 -7.22 8.11 -16.22
C TYR A 31 -5.76 7.80 -16.58
N GLY A 32 -5.44 6.54 -16.88
CA GLY A 32 -4.08 6.11 -17.27
C GLY A 32 -3.13 5.79 -16.11
N HIS A 33 -3.55 5.96 -14.85
CA HIS A 33 -2.80 5.56 -13.65
C HIS A 33 -3.30 4.22 -13.08
N GLU A 34 -2.73 3.79 -11.94
CA GLU A 34 -3.16 2.57 -11.26
C GLU A 34 -4.66 2.64 -10.89
N TYR A 35 -5.37 1.53 -11.07
CA TYR A 35 -6.84 1.42 -10.94
C TYR A 35 -7.38 1.67 -9.52
N ASN A 36 -6.49 1.99 -8.59
CA ASN A 36 -6.70 2.07 -7.17
C ASN A 36 -6.18 3.41 -6.59
N ASP A 37 -5.82 4.38 -7.42
CA ASP A 37 -5.45 5.74 -7.00
C ASP A 37 -6.55 6.74 -7.37
N PHE A 38 -7.04 7.48 -6.38
CA PHE A 38 -8.15 8.43 -6.51
C PHE A 38 -7.73 9.81 -6.01
N ALA A 39 -8.08 10.86 -6.73
CA ALA A 39 -7.87 12.24 -6.29
C ALA A 39 -9.13 12.77 -5.60
N CYS A 40 -9.02 13.32 -4.40
CA CYS A 40 -10.08 14.11 -3.80
C CYS A 40 -10.01 15.53 -4.36
N ILE A 41 -11.12 16.00 -4.96
CA ILE A 41 -11.21 17.29 -5.64
C ILE A 41 -12.47 18.04 -5.21
N LEU A 42 -12.48 19.35 -5.47
CA LEU A 42 -13.68 20.17 -5.34
C LEU A 42 -14.62 19.93 -6.52
N ARG A 43 -15.91 19.75 -6.22
CA ARG A 43 -16.94 19.47 -7.22
C ARG A 43 -17.16 20.68 -8.13
N GLY A 44 -17.02 20.47 -9.42
CA GLY A 44 -17.26 21.51 -10.44
C GLY A 44 -16.13 22.52 -10.60
N GLU A 45 -15.01 22.31 -9.89
CA GLU A 45 -13.77 23.07 -10.08
C GLU A 45 -12.85 22.35 -11.10
N ASP A 46 -11.92 23.11 -11.68
CA ASP A 46 -10.93 22.56 -12.60
C ASP A 46 -9.91 21.67 -11.85
N TRP A 47 -9.59 20.52 -12.44
CA TRP A 47 -8.58 19.59 -11.93
C TRP A 47 -7.70 19.08 -13.07
N ASN A 48 -6.38 19.12 -12.84
CA ASN A 48 -5.38 18.53 -13.74
C ASN A 48 -4.68 17.32 -13.07
N PRO A 49 -4.92 16.08 -13.54
CA PRO A 49 -4.31 14.88 -12.95
C PRO A 49 -2.79 14.76 -13.16
N GLU A 50 -2.24 15.43 -14.17
CA GLU A 50 -0.80 15.37 -14.48
C GLU A 50 0.00 16.31 -13.59
N THR A 51 -0.48 17.56 -13.43
CA THR A 51 0.18 18.56 -12.59
C THR A 51 -0.25 18.49 -11.12
N LYS A 52 -1.34 17.78 -10.84
CA LYS A 52 -2.04 17.73 -9.55
C LYS A 52 -2.74 19.03 -9.15
N ASP A 53 -2.85 20.00 -10.06
CA ASP A 53 -3.55 21.25 -9.74
C ASP A 53 -5.04 20.97 -9.50
N GLY A 54 -5.58 21.51 -8.42
CA GLY A 54 -6.96 21.23 -7.97
C GLY A 54 -7.12 19.96 -7.12
N GLU A 55 -6.06 19.15 -6.94
CA GLU A 55 -6.08 18.01 -6.00
C GLU A 55 -5.99 18.49 -4.55
N LEU A 56 -6.91 18.06 -3.69
CA LEU A 56 -6.83 18.29 -2.24
C LEU A 56 -5.89 17.28 -1.59
N PHE A 57 -6.09 16.00 -1.90
CA PHE A 57 -5.26 14.86 -1.48
C PHE A 57 -5.58 13.64 -2.33
N ARG A 58 -4.73 12.61 -2.29
CA ARG A 58 -4.99 11.32 -2.93
C ARG A 58 -5.41 10.26 -1.94
N VAL A 59 -6.16 9.28 -2.43
CA VAL A 59 -6.54 8.08 -1.71
C VAL A 59 -6.08 6.87 -2.51
N GLU A 60 -5.09 6.17 -1.99
CA GLU A 60 -4.69 4.87 -2.49
C GLU A 60 -5.58 3.80 -1.84
N VAL A 61 -6.25 3.01 -2.66
CA VAL A 61 -7.13 1.93 -2.21
C VAL A 61 -6.43 0.60 -2.43
N LYS A 62 -6.58 -0.33 -1.51
CA LYS A 62 -6.05 -1.69 -1.63
C LYS A 62 -7.06 -2.68 -1.08
N SER A 63 -7.04 -3.88 -1.60
CA SER A 63 -7.86 -4.98 -1.12
C SER A 63 -7.00 -6.18 -0.75
N MET A 64 -7.45 -6.91 0.27
CA MET A 64 -6.82 -8.12 0.79
C MET A 64 -7.87 -9.22 0.93
N VAL A 65 -7.53 -10.45 0.53
CA VAL A 65 -8.43 -11.61 0.66
C VAL A 65 -8.16 -12.31 1.98
N ALA A 66 -9.14 -12.47 2.86
CA ALA A 66 -8.93 -13.05 4.20
C ALA A 66 -8.54 -14.54 4.16
N SER A 67 -9.22 -15.34 3.34
CA SER A 67 -9.00 -16.79 3.19
C SER A 67 -7.77 -17.17 2.35
N ALA A 68 -7.11 -16.21 1.69
CA ALA A 68 -5.97 -16.53 0.85
C ALA A 68 -4.74 -16.96 1.68
N ASP A 69 -4.11 -18.06 1.28
CA ASP A 69 -2.87 -18.57 1.89
C ASP A 69 -1.78 -17.48 1.95
N GLU A 70 -1.74 -16.64 0.92
CA GLU A 70 -0.92 -15.42 0.88
C GLU A 70 -1.81 -14.23 0.53
N SER A 71 -2.45 -13.64 1.55
CA SER A 71 -3.19 -12.39 1.39
C SER A 71 -2.23 -11.27 0.99
N LYS A 72 -2.37 -10.79 -0.25
CA LYS A 72 -1.51 -9.78 -0.87
C LYS A 72 -2.29 -8.50 -1.12
N ALA A 73 -1.69 -7.41 -0.69
CA ALA A 73 -1.85 -6.08 -1.25
C ALA A 73 -0.44 -5.56 -1.50
N HIS A 74 -0.21 -4.90 -2.63
CA HIS A 74 1.11 -4.37 -2.99
C HIS A 74 1.25 -2.98 -2.40
N PHE A 75 2.01 -2.83 -1.30
CA PHE A 75 2.32 -1.53 -0.70
C PHE A 75 3.67 -1.03 -1.19
N ASP A 76 3.84 -0.79 -2.48
CA ASP A 76 5.15 -0.62 -3.11
C ASP A 76 5.53 0.84 -3.46
N ARG A 77 4.60 1.79 -3.34
CA ARG A 77 4.88 3.22 -3.49
C ARG A 77 5.92 3.70 -2.47
N LEU A 78 6.96 4.39 -2.92
CA LEU A 78 8.06 4.83 -2.05
C LEU A 78 7.66 6.05 -1.21
N GLN A 79 8.32 6.27 -0.07
CA GLN A 79 7.99 7.38 0.82
C GLN A 79 7.97 8.75 0.13
N HIS A 80 8.91 9.00 -0.78
CA HIS A 80 9.01 10.27 -1.52
C HIS A 80 7.94 10.42 -2.61
N GLU A 81 7.22 9.35 -2.93
CA GLU A 81 6.13 9.37 -3.90
C GLU A 81 4.80 9.81 -3.26
N PHE A 82 4.73 9.89 -1.91
CA PHE A 82 3.54 10.33 -1.17
C PHE A 82 3.63 11.81 -0.78
N ALA A 83 2.53 12.56 -0.95
CA ALA A 83 2.31 13.79 -0.20
C ALA A 83 1.92 13.50 1.27
N GLU A 84 2.06 14.49 2.15
CA GLU A 84 1.85 14.31 3.60
C GLU A 84 0.41 13.92 3.97
N ASN A 85 -0.56 14.38 3.19
CA ASN A 85 -1.99 14.21 3.46
C ASN A 85 -2.64 13.09 2.64
N GLU A 86 -1.87 12.30 1.88
CA GLU A 86 -2.43 11.15 1.15
C GLU A 86 -2.96 10.08 2.11
N LEU A 87 -4.11 9.51 1.75
CA LEU A 87 -4.78 8.46 2.50
C LEU A 87 -4.54 7.10 1.86
N LEU A 88 -4.57 6.07 2.70
CA LEU A 88 -4.56 4.68 2.35
C LEU A 88 -5.84 4.03 2.89
N ALA A 89 -6.64 3.45 2.01
CA ALA A 89 -7.81 2.65 2.35
C ALA A 89 -7.52 1.17 2.04
N VAL A 90 -7.58 0.31 3.05
CA VAL A 90 -7.37 -1.14 2.89
C VAL A 90 -8.65 -1.88 3.25
N PHE A 91 -9.16 -2.68 2.31
CA PHE A 91 -10.37 -3.48 2.49
C PHE A 91 -10.02 -4.96 2.59
N LEU A 92 -10.33 -5.56 3.73
CA LEU A 92 -10.29 -7.01 3.89
C LEU A 92 -11.62 -7.59 3.42
N TRP A 93 -11.58 -8.53 2.49
CA TRP A 93 -12.77 -9.14 1.94
C TRP A 93 -12.63 -10.66 1.83
N ASP A 94 -13.76 -11.34 1.72
CA ASP A 94 -13.82 -12.78 1.43
C ASP A 94 -15.15 -13.16 0.79
N TRP A 95 -15.24 -14.39 0.31
CA TRP A 95 -16.49 -14.96 -0.17
C TRP A 95 -17.37 -15.41 1.00
N LYS A 96 -18.59 -14.87 1.09
CA LYS A 96 -19.61 -15.34 2.01
C LYS A 96 -20.68 -16.13 1.28
N VAL A 97 -21.13 -17.21 1.90
CA VAL A 97 -22.23 -18.04 1.41
C VAL A 97 -23.56 -17.28 1.57
N ILE A 98 -24.41 -17.35 0.55
CA ILE A 98 -25.80 -16.91 0.65
C ILE A 98 -26.57 -17.94 1.45
N ALA A 99 -27.28 -17.49 2.50
CA ALA A 99 -28.09 -18.37 3.35
C ALA A 99 -28.97 -19.30 2.48
N ASP A 100 -29.05 -20.57 2.89
CA ASP A 100 -29.84 -21.62 2.21
C ASP A 100 -29.36 -22.01 0.80
N GLN A 101 -28.24 -21.48 0.32
CA GLN A 101 -27.67 -21.79 -1.00
C GLN A 101 -26.15 -21.98 -0.92
N PRO A 102 -25.65 -23.14 -0.44
CA PRO A 102 -24.23 -23.34 -0.11
C PRO A 102 -23.26 -23.23 -1.28
N LYS A 103 -23.75 -23.29 -2.53
CA LYS A 103 -22.94 -23.11 -3.74
C LYS A 103 -22.90 -21.66 -4.23
N ASN A 104 -23.73 -20.78 -3.68
CA ASN A 104 -23.83 -19.40 -4.10
C ASN A 104 -23.11 -18.51 -3.08
N VAL A 105 -22.13 -17.77 -3.57
CA VAL A 105 -21.29 -16.90 -2.77
C VAL A 105 -21.34 -15.47 -3.28
N TYR A 106 -21.08 -14.51 -2.39
CA TYR A 106 -20.93 -13.10 -2.73
C TYR A 106 -19.67 -12.54 -2.04
N PRO A 107 -19.00 -11.54 -2.65
CA PRO A 107 -17.88 -10.88 -2.03
C PRO A 107 -18.39 -10.00 -0.87
N ALA A 108 -17.83 -10.16 0.31
CA ALA A 108 -18.18 -9.36 1.48
C ALA A 108 -16.94 -8.67 2.04
N ILE A 109 -17.05 -7.38 2.31
CA ILE A 109 -16.05 -6.68 3.13
C ILE A 109 -16.21 -7.18 4.57
N LEU A 110 -15.14 -7.75 5.11
CA LEU A 110 -15.10 -8.26 6.48
C LEU A 110 -14.64 -7.17 7.45
N ASP A 111 -13.70 -6.35 6.99
CA ASP A 111 -13.04 -5.34 7.81
C ASP A 111 -12.31 -4.32 6.94
N TYR A 112 -11.86 -3.21 7.54
CA TYR A 112 -11.15 -2.17 6.81
C TYR A 112 -10.17 -1.38 7.70
N PHE A 113 -9.27 -0.69 7.02
CA PHE A 113 -8.43 0.37 7.56
C PHE A 113 -8.49 1.60 6.66
N VAL A 114 -8.60 2.79 7.25
CA VAL A 114 -8.41 4.08 6.57
C VAL A 114 -7.54 4.97 7.45
N GLY A 115 -6.45 5.50 6.89
CA GLY A 115 -5.51 6.39 7.57
C GLY A 115 -4.48 6.98 6.60
N TYR A 116 -3.55 7.79 7.10
CA TYR A 116 -2.51 8.39 6.25
C TYR A 116 -1.56 7.33 5.66
N ALA A 117 -1.20 7.49 4.39
CA ALA A 117 -0.37 6.54 3.65
C ALA A 117 1.11 6.63 4.04
N LEU A 118 1.65 7.85 4.22
CA LEU A 118 3.06 8.07 4.51
C LEU A 118 3.56 7.36 5.79
N PRO A 119 2.83 7.39 6.92
CA PRO A 119 3.22 6.58 8.09
C PRO A 119 3.31 5.08 7.82
N ILE A 120 2.46 4.54 6.94
CA ILE A 120 2.46 3.12 6.59
C ILE A 120 3.64 2.79 5.65
N ALA A 121 3.97 3.68 4.73
CA ALA A 121 5.19 3.58 3.92
C ALA A 121 6.45 3.58 4.80
N LYS A 122 6.51 4.44 5.83
CA LYS A 122 7.60 4.47 6.82
C LYS A 122 7.71 3.16 7.59
N LEU A 123 6.59 2.62 8.06
CA LEU A 123 6.53 1.31 8.74
C LEU A 123 7.06 0.19 7.84
N ARG A 124 6.60 0.14 6.59
CA ARG A 124 7.10 -0.82 5.60
C ARG A 124 8.60 -0.72 5.41
N ASP A 125 9.12 0.49 5.22
CA ASP A 125 10.54 0.70 4.96
C ASP A 125 11.41 0.32 6.16
N ALA A 126 10.96 0.61 7.38
CA ALA A 126 11.63 0.15 8.60
C ALA A 126 11.70 -1.39 8.68
N LEU A 127 10.61 -2.07 8.33
CA LEU A 127 10.56 -3.53 8.29
C LEU A 127 11.34 -4.13 7.11
N HIS A 128 11.45 -3.41 6.00
CA HIS A 128 12.29 -3.80 4.88
C HIS A 128 13.76 -3.81 5.28
N LEU A 129 14.21 -2.74 5.93
CA LEU A 129 15.57 -2.61 6.47
C LEU A 129 15.88 -3.70 7.51
N GLU A 130 14.94 -4.01 8.40
CA GLU A 130 15.10 -5.09 9.41
C GLU A 130 15.45 -6.43 8.79
N ARG A 131 14.85 -6.74 7.65
CA ARG A 131 15.00 -8.01 6.94
C ARG A 131 16.31 -8.08 6.15
N GLY A 132 17.20 -7.10 6.33
CA GLY A 132 18.45 -6.95 5.58
C GLY A 132 18.28 -6.25 4.24
N GLY A 133 17.07 -5.76 3.93
CA GLY A 133 16.84 -4.93 2.76
C GLY A 133 17.60 -3.60 2.83
N SER A 134 17.75 -2.94 1.70
CA SER A 134 18.36 -1.62 1.62
C SER A 134 17.65 -0.76 0.56
N PHE A 135 17.94 0.54 0.58
CA PHE A 135 17.51 1.49 -0.42
C PHE A 135 18.73 2.14 -1.06
N ILE A 136 18.69 2.31 -2.39
CA ILE A 136 19.79 2.89 -3.14
C ILE A 136 20.05 4.32 -2.68
N GLN A 137 21.29 4.59 -2.32
CA GLN A 137 21.74 5.91 -1.88
C GLN A 137 22.39 6.67 -3.04
N LYS A 138 22.36 8.00 -2.96
CA LYS A 138 23.07 8.86 -3.92
C LYS A 138 24.55 8.48 -3.97
N GLY A 139 25.07 8.26 -5.18
CA GLY A 139 26.47 7.90 -5.41
C GLY A 139 26.82 6.42 -5.14
N ASN A 140 25.86 5.59 -4.73
CA ASN A 140 26.07 4.17 -4.48
C ASN A 140 25.07 3.31 -5.28
N CYS A 141 24.88 3.64 -6.56
CA CYS A 141 24.03 2.88 -7.45
C CYS A 141 24.79 1.68 -8.05
N PRO A 142 24.25 0.46 -7.99
CA PRO A 142 24.85 -0.73 -8.61
C PRO A 142 25.19 -0.58 -10.10
N ASP A 143 24.37 0.18 -10.84
CA ASP A 143 24.60 0.48 -12.27
C ASP A 143 25.69 1.54 -12.51
N GLY A 144 26.38 2.03 -11.48
CA GLY A 144 27.46 3.02 -11.62
C GLY A 144 26.97 4.41 -12.04
N CYS A 145 25.70 4.73 -11.80
CA CYS A 145 25.13 6.04 -12.15
C CYS A 145 25.88 7.19 -11.47
N THR A 146 26.00 8.31 -12.17
CA THR A 146 26.51 9.56 -11.57
C THR A 146 25.52 10.09 -10.52
N ILE A 147 26.04 10.80 -9.51
CA ILE A 147 25.24 11.33 -8.39
C ILE A 147 24.06 12.20 -8.89
N GLN A 148 24.28 12.97 -9.95
CA GLN A 148 23.30 13.94 -10.47
C GLN A 148 22.20 13.29 -11.33
N ASN A 149 22.47 12.14 -11.96
CA ASN A 149 21.59 11.54 -12.96
C ASN A 149 21.11 10.13 -12.60
N CYS A 150 21.19 9.74 -11.33
CA CYS A 150 20.71 8.43 -10.89
C CYS A 150 19.19 8.43 -10.67
N THR A 151 18.45 7.75 -11.55
CA THR A 151 16.99 7.56 -11.43
C THR A 151 16.59 6.48 -10.43
N HIS A 152 17.56 5.70 -9.91
CA HIS A 152 17.32 4.59 -9.01
C HIS A 152 17.41 4.96 -7.52
N VAL A 153 17.73 6.22 -7.18
CA VAL A 153 17.85 6.65 -5.79
C VAL A 153 16.53 6.38 -5.04
N GLY A 154 16.62 5.70 -3.91
CA GLY A 154 15.46 5.29 -3.12
C GLY A 154 14.83 3.98 -3.55
N GLU A 155 15.27 3.34 -4.64
CA GLU A 155 14.76 2.03 -5.04
C GLU A 155 15.18 0.93 -4.05
N PRO A 156 14.29 -0.03 -3.73
CA PRO A 156 14.56 -1.08 -2.76
C PRO A 156 15.34 -2.25 -3.37
N LEU A 157 16.35 -2.69 -2.64
CA LEU A 157 17.06 -3.96 -2.83
C LEU A 157 16.76 -4.90 -1.66
N ASN A 158 16.65 -6.19 -1.93
CA ASN A 158 16.54 -7.19 -0.86
C ASN A 158 17.90 -7.45 -0.19
N ALA A 159 17.92 -8.35 0.80
CA ALA A 159 19.14 -8.72 1.53
C ALA A 159 20.26 -9.34 0.68
N SER A 160 19.95 -9.84 -0.51
CA SER A 160 20.92 -10.35 -1.48
C SER A 160 21.35 -9.29 -2.51
N GLY A 161 20.93 -8.03 -2.36
CA GLY A 161 21.23 -6.95 -3.29
C GLY A 161 20.44 -7.02 -4.61
N VAL A 162 19.39 -7.84 -4.66
CA VAL A 162 18.52 -7.99 -5.85
C VAL A 162 17.41 -6.95 -5.80
N ARG A 163 17.12 -6.31 -6.94
CA ARG A 163 16.06 -5.31 -7.06
C ARG A 163 14.69 -5.90 -6.79
N GLU A 164 13.85 -5.16 -6.08
CA GLU A 164 12.49 -5.61 -5.74
C GLU A 164 11.36 -4.86 -6.46
N ARG A 165 11.71 -3.82 -7.23
CA ARG A 165 10.84 -3.09 -8.16
C ARG A 165 11.45 -3.10 -9.57
N ARG A 166 10.59 -2.93 -10.59
CA ARG A 166 11.01 -2.87 -12.00
C ARG A 166 11.87 -1.65 -12.32
N SER A 167 11.64 -0.53 -11.64
CA SER A 167 12.40 0.72 -11.76
C SER A 167 13.77 0.67 -11.09
N GLY A 168 14.10 -0.39 -10.36
CA GLY A 168 15.42 -0.60 -9.76
C GLY A 168 16.50 -0.94 -10.81
N PRO A 169 17.79 -0.89 -10.40
CA PRO A 169 18.94 -0.99 -11.30
C PRO A 169 19.02 -2.33 -12.01
N ASP A 170 19.39 -2.32 -13.29
CA ASP A 170 19.39 -3.51 -14.14
C ASP A 170 20.47 -4.53 -13.72
N SER A 171 21.61 -4.08 -13.21
CA SER A 171 22.66 -4.98 -12.68
C SER A 171 22.22 -5.79 -11.46
N SER A 172 21.22 -5.30 -10.71
CA SER A 172 20.62 -6.00 -9.57
C SER A 172 19.42 -6.87 -9.96
N LYS A 173 19.17 -7.13 -11.25
CA LYS A 173 18.07 -8.00 -11.68
C LYS A 173 18.33 -9.45 -11.30
N GLY A 174 17.37 -10.08 -10.62
CA GLY A 174 17.44 -11.51 -10.26
C GLY A 174 17.42 -12.42 -11.48
N ALA A 175 18.19 -13.52 -11.43
CA ALA A 175 18.24 -14.52 -12.50
C ALA A 175 16.86 -15.19 -12.72
N GLY A 176 16.38 -15.21 -13.97
CA GLY A 176 15.14 -15.88 -14.34
C GLY A 176 13.84 -15.16 -13.96
N VAL A 177 13.91 -13.95 -13.39
CA VAL A 177 12.72 -13.20 -12.97
C VAL A 177 12.39 -12.12 -14.00
N SER A 178 11.30 -12.30 -14.75
CA SER A 178 10.77 -11.27 -15.67
C SER A 178 10.06 -10.13 -14.92
N TYR A 179 9.58 -10.39 -13.70
CA TYR A 179 8.77 -9.47 -12.90
C TYR A 179 9.35 -9.29 -11.49
N ALA A 180 9.96 -8.14 -11.21
CA ALA A 180 10.45 -7.79 -9.88
C ALA A 180 9.39 -6.92 -9.17
N ALA A 181 8.51 -7.56 -8.41
CA ALA A 181 7.51 -6.91 -7.56
C ALA A 181 7.41 -7.62 -6.20
N ASN A 182 8.56 -7.76 -5.54
CA ASN A 182 8.66 -8.42 -4.23
C ASN A 182 8.58 -7.42 -3.06
N PHE A 183 8.69 -6.13 -3.37
CA PHE A 183 8.52 -5.04 -2.43
C PHE A 183 7.04 -4.83 -2.10
N GLY A 184 6.75 -4.31 -0.91
CA GLY A 184 5.37 -4.02 -0.48
C GLY A 184 4.59 -5.22 0.05
N GLY A 185 5.21 -6.38 0.27
CA GLY A 185 4.59 -7.55 0.92
C GLY A 185 4.38 -7.37 2.42
N MET A 186 3.49 -6.47 2.81
CA MET A 186 3.35 -5.97 4.18
C MET A 186 2.98 -7.05 5.21
N LEU A 187 2.04 -7.94 4.88
CA LEU A 187 1.62 -9.04 5.77
C LEU A 187 2.81 -9.95 6.17
N ARG A 188 3.67 -10.26 5.20
CA ARG A 188 4.87 -11.08 5.41
C ARG A 188 5.90 -10.36 6.29
N MET A 189 6.03 -9.05 6.13
CA MET A 189 6.95 -8.21 6.91
C MET A 189 6.49 -8.06 8.36
N LEU A 190 5.21 -7.77 8.58
CA LEU A 190 4.59 -7.67 9.92
C LEU A 190 4.61 -9.01 10.68
N GLY A 191 4.60 -10.14 9.96
CA GLY A 191 4.67 -11.47 10.54
C GLY A 191 6.08 -11.94 10.93
N SER A 192 7.03 -11.03 11.17
CA SER A 192 8.40 -11.35 11.62
C SER A 192 8.40 -11.91 13.05
N ARG A 193 9.25 -12.90 13.31
CA ARG A 193 9.35 -13.56 14.62
C ARG A 193 10.65 -13.27 15.36
N GLY A 194 11.62 -12.63 14.70
CA GLY A 194 12.91 -12.28 15.29
C GLY A 194 12.76 -11.15 16.31
N LYS A 195 13.64 -11.13 17.33
CA LYS A 195 13.64 -10.09 18.37
C LYS A 195 13.70 -8.68 17.77
N ASN A 196 14.58 -8.46 16.79
CA ASN A 196 14.75 -7.16 16.13
C ASN A 196 13.45 -6.72 15.41
N GLY A 197 12.82 -7.61 14.65
CA GLY A 197 11.51 -7.35 14.04
C GLY A 197 10.43 -6.98 15.06
N LYS A 198 10.39 -7.67 16.21
CA LYS A 198 9.45 -7.32 17.29
C LYS A 198 9.74 -5.95 17.89
N ASP A 199 11.01 -5.63 18.14
CA ASP A 199 11.42 -4.35 18.69
C ASP A 199 11.08 -3.20 17.73
N ILE A 200 11.27 -3.39 16.42
CA ILE A 200 10.85 -2.42 15.40
C ILE A 200 9.33 -2.26 15.40
N LEU A 201 8.55 -3.34 15.39
CA LEU A 201 7.09 -3.24 15.45
C LEU A 201 6.61 -2.48 16.68
N LYS A 202 7.23 -2.72 17.85
CA LYS A 202 6.90 -2.02 19.09
C LYS A 202 7.24 -0.53 19.01
N ASN A 203 8.41 -0.19 18.49
CA ASN A 203 8.84 1.19 18.32
C ASN A 203 7.94 1.93 17.33
N GLU A 204 7.65 1.31 16.19
CA GLU A 204 6.78 1.89 15.16
C GLU A 204 5.33 2.05 15.67
N TYR A 205 4.81 1.07 16.41
CA TYR A 205 3.50 1.15 17.08
C TYR A 205 3.41 2.35 18.02
N ALA A 206 4.43 2.59 18.83
CA ALA A 206 4.46 3.73 19.76
C ALA A 206 4.71 5.08 19.07
N SER A 207 5.28 5.08 17.86
CA SER A 207 5.72 6.31 17.18
C SER A 207 4.60 7.10 16.52
N ASP A 208 3.52 6.44 16.09
CA ASP A 208 2.49 7.07 15.26
C ASP A 208 1.12 6.35 15.44
N PRO A 209 0.05 7.07 15.81
CA PRO A 209 -1.29 6.48 15.96
C PRO A 209 -1.83 5.79 14.69
N THR A 210 -1.46 6.27 13.50
CA THR A 210 -1.83 5.66 12.21
C THR A 210 -1.18 4.30 12.06
N LYS A 211 0.10 4.18 12.41
CA LYS A 211 0.82 2.90 12.41
C LYS A 211 0.23 1.94 13.42
N ALA A 212 -0.07 2.41 14.64
CA ALA A 212 -0.71 1.61 15.68
C ALA A 212 -2.03 1.00 15.18
N ARG A 213 -2.94 1.84 14.66
CA ARG A 213 -4.23 1.41 14.10
C ARG A 213 -4.07 0.42 12.95
N PHE A 214 -3.08 0.63 12.08
CA PHE A 214 -2.81 -0.29 10.97
C PHE A 214 -2.29 -1.64 11.46
N ILE A 215 -1.36 -1.64 12.42
CA ILE A 215 -0.83 -2.84 13.05
C ILE A 215 -1.96 -3.60 13.76
N ASP A 216 -2.85 -2.91 14.48
CA ASP A 216 -4.01 -3.52 15.13
C ASP A 216 -4.99 -4.11 14.12
N PHE A 217 -5.26 -3.41 13.01
CA PHE A 217 -6.02 -3.95 11.87
C PHE A 217 -5.39 -5.22 11.32
N MET A 218 -4.08 -5.25 11.12
CA MET A 218 -3.40 -6.43 10.62
C MET A 218 -3.38 -7.56 11.65
N ALA A 219 -3.21 -7.26 12.94
CA ALA A 219 -3.17 -8.23 14.02
C ALA A 219 -4.52 -8.92 14.25
N ARG A 220 -5.63 -8.16 14.26
CA ARG A 220 -6.97 -8.70 14.50
C ARG A 220 -7.46 -9.63 13.39
N ASN A 221 -6.96 -9.44 12.15
CA ASN A 221 -7.35 -10.24 11.00
C ASN A 221 -6.37 -11.36 10.65
N PHE A 222 -5.08 -11.20 10.98
CA PHE A 222 -4.05 -12.15 10.60
C PHE A 222 -3.30 -12.70 11.82
N PRO A 223 -3.55 -13.97 12.24
CA PRO A 223 -2.94 -14.57 13.42
C PRO A 223 -1.41 -14.54 13.43
N ARG A 224 -0.77 -14.53 12.26
CA ARG A 224 0.68 -14.41 12.14
C ARG A 224 1.20 -13.07 12.67
N VAL A 225 0.48 -11.99 12.41
CA VAL A 225 0.82 -10.64 12.88
C VAL A 225 0.54 -10.53 14.38
N ALA A 226 -0.60 -11.04 14.85
CA ALA A 226 -0.91 -11.08 16.29
C ALA A 226 0.18 -11.79 17.12
N ARG A 227 0.76 -12.87 16.59
CA ARG A 227 1.87 -13.59 17.24
C ARG A 227 3.21 -12.83 17.22
N ALA A 228 3.39 -11.91 16.27
CA ALA A 228 4.60 -11.10 16.18
C ALA A 228 4.61 -9.98 17.22
N ILE A 229 3.43 -9.43 17.57
CA ILE A 229 3.29 -8.28 18.49
C ILE A 229 3.25 -8.72 19.97
N LYS A 230 2.92 -9.99 20.25
CA LYS A 230 3.03 -10.60 21.58
C LYS A 230 4.48 -10.95 21.92
#